data_AF-R7QAL1-F1
#
_entry.id   AF-R7QAL1-F1
#
_cell.length_a   1.000
_cell.length_b   1.000
_cell.length_c   1.000
_cell.angle_alpha   90.00
_cell.angle_beta   90.00
_cell.angle_gamma   90.00
#
_symmetry.space_group_name_H-M   'P 1'
#
loop_
_entity.id
_entity.type
_entity.pdbx_description
1 polymer ?
#
loop_
_entity_poly.entity_id
_entity_poly.type
_entity_poly.pdbx_seq_one_letter_code
_entity_poly.pdbx_strand_id
1 'polypeptide(L)'
;MEDAIAQIVSYFKHAAQGLEERKRALYLLGPVGRGKSSVAEKLKGLMQAFPIYALKDSPVNESPLGLINPERDSEGGTGKGIWHSQRYLTGIMSPWAIKQLAEFDGDITQFKVVKIQPSVF
;
A
#
# COMPACT_ATOMS: atom_id res chain seq x y z
N MET A 1 -3.35 15.99 23.95
CA MET A 1 -3.04 14.60 23.54
C MET A 1 -4.04 14.13 22.49
N GLU A 2 -5.33 14.41 22.70
CA GLU A 2 -6.38 14.22 21.69
C GLU A 2 -6.06 14.90 20.36
N ASP A 3 -5.59 16.15 20.36
CA ASP A 3 -5.24 16.86 19.12
C ASP A 3 -4.16 16.15 18.29
N ALA A 4 -3.15 15.58 18.94
CA ALA A 4 -2.09 14.85 18.25
C ALA A 4 -2.62 13.55 17.62
N ILE A 5 -3.51 12.84 18.33
CA ILE A 5 -4.18 11.66 17.79
C ILE A 5 -5.07 12.04 16.62
N ALA A 6 -5.84 13.13 16.73
CA ALA A 6 -6.70 13.62 15.66
C ALA A 6 -5.90 13.97 14.39
N GLN A 7 -4.72 14.59 14.53
CA GLN A 7 -3.81 14.85 13.42
C GLN A 7 -3.29 13.57 12.77
N ILE A 8 -2.90 12.57 13.55
CA ILE A 8 -2.45 11.26 13.02
C ILE A 8 -3.60 10.57 12.26
N VAL A 9 -4.81 10.58 12.81
CA VAL A 9 -6.00 10.02 12.15
C VAL A 9 -6.30 10.76 10.85
N SER A 10 -6.25 12.09 10.85
CA SER A 10 -6.44 12.92 9.66
C SER A 10 -5.41 12.58 8.58
N TYR A 11 -4.13 12.49 8.96
CA TYR A 11 -3.04 12.11 8.07
C TYR A 11 -3.30 10.76 7.38
N PHE A 12 -3.67 9.71 8.12
CA PHE A 12 -3.96 8.40 7.52
C PHE A 12 -5.22 8.41 6.65
N LYS A 13 -6.26 9.17 7.02
CA LYS A 13 -7.46 9.31 6.19
C LYS A 13 -7.15 9.95 4.85
N HIS A 14 -6.38 11.04 4.84
CA HIS A 14 -5.96 11.71 3.62
C HIS A 14 -5.05 10.82 2.76
N ALA A 15 -4.08 10.14 3.38
CA ALA A 15 -3.21 9.19 2.68
C ALA A 15 -4.01 8.04 2.03
N ALA A 16 -5.01 7.50 2.72
CA ALA A 16 -5.89 6.45 2.20
C ALA A 16 -6.78 6.91 1.04
N GLN A 17 -7.03 8.21 0.91
CA GLN A 17 -7.73 8.81 -0.24
C GLN A 17 -6.80 9.08 -1.43
N GLY A 18 -5.50 8.77 -1.32
CA GLY A 18 -4.53 9.02 -2.37
C GLY A 18 -4.05 10.47 -2.45
N LEU A 19 -4.28 11.28 -1.41
CA LEU A 19 -3.78 12.65 -1.32
C LEU A 19 -2.25 12.69 -1.07
N GLU A 20 -1.69 13.89 -1.05
CA GLU A 20 -0.25 14.15 -0.94
C GLU A 20 0.42 13.46 0.27
N GLU A 21 -0.31 13.27 1.37
CA GLU A 21 0.15 12.56 2.56
C GLU A 21 0.64 11.14 2.27
N ARG A 22 0.13 10.48 1.22
CA ARG A 22 0.58 9.15 0.77
C ARG A 22 2.07 9.12 0.43
N LYS A 23 2.66 10.24 0.03
CA LYS A 23 4.07 10.35 -0.38
C LYS A 23 4.98 10.91 0.73
N ARG A 24 4.44 11.15 1.92
CA ARG A 24 5.15 11.79 3.04
C ARG A 24 5.49 10.78 4.12
N ALA A 25 6.49 11.09 4.95
CA ALA A 25 6.78 10.35 6.17
C ALA A 25 6.17 11.06 7.38
N LEU A 26 5.49 10.31 8.25
CA LEU A 26 4.98 10.83 9.53
C LEU A 26 6.11 10.84 10.57
N TYR A 27 6.43 12.02 11.11
CA TYR A 27 7.47 12.19 12.13
C TYR A 27 6.88 12.73 13.44
N LEU A 28 7.04 11.97 14.53
CA LEU A 28 6.51 12.33 15.85
C LEU A 28 7.54 13.17 16.62
N LEU A 29 7.32 14.49 16.70
CA LEU A 29 8.19 15.45 17.39
C LEU A 29 7.70 15.81 18.80
N GLY A 30 8.63 16.01 19.74
CA GLY A 30 8.33 16.62 21.05
C GLY A 30 9.36 16.31 22.14
N PRO A 31 9.22 16.87 23.35
CA PRO A 31 10.15 16.65 24.46
C PRO A 31 10.11 15.20 24.97
N VAL A 32 11.25 14.70 25.45
CA VAL A 32 11.39 13.35 26.05
C VAL A 32 10.34 13.10 27.16
N GLY A 33 9.87 11.86 27.29
CA GLY A 33 8.91 11.45 28.33
C GLY A 33 7.42 11.67 28.02
N ARG A 34 7.03 12.41 26.97
CA ARG A 34 5.60 12.67 26.63
C ARG A 34 4.88 11.56 25.85
N GLY A 35 5.23 10.28 26.04
CA GLY A 35 4.46 9.16 25.47
C GLY A 35 4.55 8.96 23.95
N LYS A 36 5.47 9.65 23.23
CA LYS A 36 5.69 9.45 21.79
C LYS A 36 6.00 8.00 21.43
N SER A 37 6.88 7.36 22.19
CA SER A 37 7.23 5.96 21.98
C SER A 37 6.02 5.05 22.18
N SER A 38 5.16 5.34 23.16
CA SER A 38 3.92 4.58 23.38
C SER A 38 2.96 4.68 22.20
N VAL A 39 2.83 5.86 21.59
CA VAL A 39 2.02 6.04 20.37
C VAL A 39 2.63 5.30 19.18
N ALA A 40 3.95 5.40 19.00
CA ALA A 40 4.67 4.69 17.93
C ALA A 40 4.50 3.17 18.04
N GLU A 41 4.65 2.60 19.24
CA GLU A 41 4.44 1.17 19.48
C GLU A 41 2.99 0.76 19.23
N LYS A 42 2.01 1.58 19.64
CA LYS A 42 0.60 1.29 19.36
C LYS A 42 0.30 1.31 17.86
N LEU A 43 0.84 2.29 17.13
CA LEU A 43 0.72 2.36 15.66
C LEU A 43 1.37 1.17 14.99
N LYS A 44 2.58 0.78 15.42
CA LYS A 44 3.28 -0.41 14.93
C LYS A 44 2.40 -1.66 15.09
N GLY A 45 1.86 -1.89 16.29
CA GLY A 45 0.97 -3.03 16.53
C GLY A 45 -0.28 -3.03 15.65
N LEU A 46 -0.87 -1.85 15.38
CA LEU A 46 -2.01 -1.73 14.47
C LEU A 46 -1.62 -1.97 13.01
N MET A 47 -0.46 -1.47 12.57
CA MET A 47 0.05 -1.68 11.21
C MET A 47 0.36 -3.16 10.96
N GLN A 48 0.76 -3.91 11.99
CA GLN A 48 1.02 -5.35 11.92
C GLN A 48 -0.25 -6.21 11.96
N ALA A 49 -1.43 -5.64 12.24
CA ALA A 49 -2.67 -6.40 12.33
C ALA A 49 -3.08 -7.00 10.98
N PHE A 50 -2.66 -6.37 9.87
CA PHE A 50 -2.95 -6.82 8.52
C PHE A 50 -1.67 -6.87 7.68
N PRO A 51 -1.54 -7.89 6.82
CA PRO A 51 -0.41 -7.93 5.90
C PRO A 51 -0.50 -6.89 4.80
N ILE A 52 0.64 -6.63 4.19
CA ILE A 52 0.76 -5.93 2.91
C ILE A 52 0.97 -6.99 1.82
N TYR A 53 0.29 -6.83 0.69
CA TYR A 53 0.49 -7.68 -0.49
C TYR A 53 1.35 -6.94 -1.50
N ALA A 54 2.42 -7.59 -1.95
CA ALA A 54 3.36 -7.02 -2.90
C ALA A 54 3.70 -7.99 -4.03
N LEU A 55 4.13 -7.47 -5.17
CA LEU A 55 4.72 -8.30 -6.22
C LEU A 55 6.02 -8.95 -5.71
N LYS A 56 6.10 -10.27 -5.87
CA LYS A 56 7.30 -11.03 -5.54
C LYS A 56 8.47 -10.50 -6.38
N ASP A 57 9.63 -10.38 -5.76
CA ASP A 57 10.88 -9.93 -6.39
C ASP A 57 10.90 -8.45 -6.84
N SER A 58 9.79 -7.70 -6.65
CA SER A 58 9.77 -6.25 -6.90
C SER A 58 10.70 -5.54 -5.92
N PRO A 59 11.62 -4.68 -6.40
CA PRO A 59 12.59 -3.98 -5.55
C PRO A 59 11.94 -2.90 -4.67
N VAL A 60 10.68 -2.54 -4.94
CA VAL A 60 9.96 -1.46 -4.25
C VAL A 60 8.72 -1.95 -3.51
N ASN A 61 8.52 -3.27 -3.41
CA ASN A 61 7.32 -3.88 -2.80
C ASN A 61 6.01 -3.28 -3.35
N GLU A 62 5.92 -3.11 -4.67
CA GLU A 62 4.74 -2.48 -5.27
C GLU A 62 3.48 -3.34 -5.15
N SER A 63 2.34 -2.67 -5.11
CA SER A 63 1.04 -3.33 -5.01
C SER A 63 0.71 -4.11 -6.28
N PRO A 64 0.22 -5.36 -6.19
CA PRO A 64 -0.24 -6.11 -7.35
C PRO A 64 -1.41 -5.45 -8.08
N LEU A 65 -2.18 -4.59 -7.39
CA LEU A 65 -3.28 -3.86 -8.01
C LEU A 65 -2.82 -2.86 -9.08
N GLY A 66 -1.54 -2.49 -9.12
CA GLY A 66 -0.96 -1.66 -10.18
C GLY A 66 -0.83 -2.36 -11.53
N LEU A 67 -0.92 -3.69 -11.58
CA LEU A 67 -0.92 -4.45 -12.83
C LEU A 67 -2.27 -4.40 -13.56
N ILE A 68 -3.33 -4.04 -12.84
CA ILE A 68 -4.70 -4.03 -13.35
C ILE A 68 -4.98 -2.68 -13.97
N ASN A 69 -5.32 -2.68 -15.26
CA ASN A 69 -5.80 -1.51 -15.98
C ASN A 69 -7.35 -1.51 -15.97
N PRO A 70 -8.01 -0.53 -15.33
CA PRO A 70 -9.47 -0.51 -15.24
C PRO A 70 -10.19 -0.42 -16.58
N GLU A 71 -9.58 0.12 -17.64
CA GLU A 71 -10.21 0.23 -18.97
C GLU A 71 -10.00 -1.04 -19.79
N ARG A 72 -8.78 -1.59 -19.79
CA ARG A 72 -8.44 -2.81 -20.51
C ARG A 72 -9.04 -4.06 -19.86
N ASP A 73 -9.02 -4.11 -18.53
CA ASP A 73 -9.29 -5.33 -17.76
C ASP A 73 -10.72 -5.36 -17.17
N SER A 74 -11.54 -4.31 -17.40
CA SER A 74 -12.93 -4.25 -16.91
C SER A 74 -13.93 -5.11 -17.69
N GLU A 75 -13.67 -5.46 -18.94
CA GLU A 75 -14.65 -6.17 -19.79
C GLU A 75 -14.26 -7.61 -20.17
N GLY A 76 -13.09 -8.12 -19.76
CA GLY A 76 -12.49 -9.28 -20.46
C GLY A 76 -12.39 -10.62 -19.75
N GLY A 77 -12.33 -10.68 -18.42
CA GLY A 77 -12.17 -11.97 -17.74
C GLY A 77 -11.18 -11.99 -16.60
N THR A 78 -11.72 -11.73 -15.40
CA THR A 78 -11.41 -12.45 -14.15
C THR A 78 -12.43 -12.08 -13.05
N GLY A 79 -13.53 -11.43 -13.43
CA GLY A 79 -14.60 -10.95 -12.56
C GLY A 79 -15.56 -12.03 -12.06
N LYS A 80 -15.06 -13.18 -11.61
CA LYS A 80 -15.79 -14.00 -10.63
C LYS A 80 -15.23 -13.72 -9.25
N GLY A 81 -15.54 -12.54 -8.71
CA GLY A 81 -15.43 -12.30 -7.26
C GLY A 81 -14.78 -10.99 -6.79
N ILE A 82 -14.33 -10.11 -7.69
CA ILE A 82 -13.45 -9.01 -7.27
C ILE A 82 -14.15 -7.65 -7.38
N TRP A 83 -14.71 -7.18 -6.25
CA TRP A 83 -15.25 -5.83 -6.06
C TRP A 83 -14.15 -4.84 -5.69
N HIS A 84 -13.18 -4.58 -6.57
CA HIS A 84 -12.25 -3.47 -6.31
C HIS A 84 -12.90 -2.16 -6.75
N SER A 85 -13.14 -1.26 -5.79
CA SER A 85 -13.46 0.12 -6.14
C SER A 85 -12.28 0.72 -6.91
N GLN A 86 -12.56 1.43 -8.01
CA GLN A 86 -11.55 2.06 -8.88
C GLN A 86 -10.51 2.89 -8.10
N ARG A 87 -10.88 3.44 -6.94
CA ARG A 87 -9.98 4.14 -6.01
C ARG A 87 -8.77 3.33 -5.51
N TYR A 88 -8.81 1.99 -5.61
CA TYR A 88 -7.69 1.12 -5.25
C TYR A 88 -6.79 0.78 -6.45
N LEU A 89 -7.28 0.98 -7.67
CA LEU A 89 -6.56 0.77 -8.92
C LEU A 89 -5.78 2.03 -9.32
N THR A 90 -4.98 2.54 -8.37
CA THR A 90 -4.21 3.80 -8.53
C THR A 90 -2.74 3.54 -8.84
N GLY A 91 -2.37 2.28 -9.06
CA GLY A 91 -0.97 1.87 -9.18
C GLY A 91 -0.41 2.21 -10.56
N ILE A 92 0.62 3.05 -10.57
CA ILE A 92 1.53 3.15 -11.72
C ILE A 92 2.50 1.99 -11.57
N MET A 93 2.64 1.15 -12.61
CA MET A 93 3.64 0.10 -12.63
C MET A 93 5.05 0.69 -12.50
N SER A 94 5.88 0.08 -11.66
CA SER A 94 7.28 0.48 -11.58
C SER A 94 8.02 0.13 -12.89
N PRO A 95 9.20 0.74 -13.16
CA PRO A 95 10.03 0.35 -14.29
C PRO A 95 10.38 -1.15 -14.30
N TRP A 96 10.51 -1.76 -13.12
CA TRP A 96 10.74 -3.19 -12.98
C TRP A 96 9.51 -3.99 -13.43
N ALA A 97 8.32 -3.62 -12.97
CA ALA A 97 7.08 -4.31 -13.35
C ALA A 97 6.79 -4.17 -14.85
N ILE A 98 7.06 -3.00 -15.46
CA ILE A 98 6.91 -2.80 -16.91
C ILE A 98 7.83 -3.76 -17.68
N LYS A 99 9.11 -3.85 -17.27
CA LYS A 99 10.06 -4.77 -17.89
C LYS A 99 9.61 -6.22 -17.74
N GLN A 100 9.17 -6.60 -16.55
CA GLN A 100 8.75 -7.96 -16.26
C GLN A 100 7.49 -8.36 -17.01
N LEU A 101 6.54 -7.42 -17.17
CA LEU A 101 5.34 -7.62 -17.97
C LEU A 101 5.66 -7.86 -19.45
N ALA A 102 6.66 -7.15 -20.00
CA ALA A 102 7.12 -7.38 -21.37
C ALA A 102 7.75 -8.76 -21.53
N GLU A 103 8.52 -9.24 -20.54
CA GLU A 103 9.06 -10.61 -20.53
C GLU A 103 7.97 -11.68 -20.42
N PHE A 104 6.81 -11.35 -19.83
CA PHE A 104 5.63 -12.22 -19.75
C PHE A 104 4.66 -12.05 -20.92
N ASP A 105 5.06 -11.36 -21.99
CA ASP A 105 4.21 -11.09 -23.17
C ASP A 105 2.86 -10.44 -22.80
N GLY A 106 2.86 -9.59 -21.78
CA GLY A 106 1.65 -8.92 -21.29
C GLY A 106 0.78 -9.73 -20.33
N ASP A 107 1.15 -10.97 -20.00
CA ASP A 107 0.37 -11.82 -19.10
C ASP A 107 0.62 -11.49 -17.62
N ILE A 108 -0.31 -10.73 -17.03
CA ILE A 108 -0.26 -10.35 -15.61
C ILE A 108 -0.42 -11.55 -14.66
N THR A 109 -0.94 -12.69 -15.12
CA THR A 109 -1.17 -13.87 -14.26
C THR A 109 0.12 -14.59 -13.88
N GLN A 110 1.22 -14.31 -14.60
CA GLN A 110 2.54 -14.85 -14.30
C GLN A 110 3.21 -14.17 -13.09
N PHE A 111 2.73 -12.98 -12.69
CA PHE A 111 3.21 -12.33 -11.49
C PHE A 111 2.81 -13.10 -10.24
N LYS A 112 3.78 -13.30 -9.33
CA LYS A 112 3.53 -13.90 -8.02
C LYS A 112 3.31 -12.79 -7.00
N VAL A 113 2.35 -12.99 -6.10
CA VAL A 113 2.08 -12.07 -4.99
C VAL A 113 2.59 -12.70 -3.69
N VAL A 114 3.31 -11.91 -2.90
CA VAL A 114 3.77 -12.29 -1.57
C VAL A 114 3.05 -11.48 -0.49
N LYS A 115 2.86 -12.13 0.66
CA LYS A 115 2.36 -11.52 1.88
C LYS A 115 3.56 -11.02 2.70
N ILE A 116 3.65 -9.71 2.91
CA ILE A 116 4.70 -9.06 3.68
C ILE A 116 4.10 -8.57 5.00
N GLN A 117 4.80 -8.85 6.10
CA GLN A 117 4.50 -8.22 7.38
C GLN A 117 5.36 -6.96 7.54
N PRO A 118 4.78 -5.83 7.99
CA PRO A 118 5.54 -4.58 8.15
C PRO A 118 6.74 -4.65 9.11
N SER A 119 6.82 -5.70 9.94
CA SER A 119 7.98 -6.00 10.79
C SER A 119 8.31 -7.48 10.72
N VAL A 120 9.59 -7.80 10.86
CA VAL A 120 10.16 -9.15 10.75
C VAL A 120 10.28 -9.87 12.10
N PHE A 121 9.64 -9.33 13.14
CA PHE A 121 9.72 -9.80 14.52
C PHE A 121 8.35 -10.22 15.06
#